data_AF-A0A6P0U6R5-F1
#
_entry.id   AF-A0A6P0U6R5-F1
#
_cell.length_a   1.000
_cell.length_b   1.000
_cell.length_c   1.000
_cell.angle_alpha   90.00
_cell.angle_beta   90.00
_cell.angle_gamma   90.00
#
_symmetry.space_group_name_H-M   'P 1'
#
loop_
_entity.id
_entity.type
_entity.pdbx_description
1 polymer ?
#
loop_
_entity_poly.entity_id
_entity_poly.type
_entity_poly.pdbx_seq_one_letter_code
_entity_poly.pdbx_strand_id
1 'polypeptide(L)'
;MVEKSLRDRAEETFELAIKLTADSSNLAGLHQKIQQCHQRLHEPMRVAVVGKIKAGKSSLMNALLGESVVATGAEELTFNVNWFKYGETPSLV
;
A
#
# COMPACT_ATOMS: atom_id res chain seq x y z
N MET A 1 -22.17 20.65 16.29
CA MET A 1 -20.87 19.98 16.56
C MET A 1 -20.62 19.08 15.36
N VAL A 2 -19.68 19.43 14.48
CA VAL A 2 -19.41 18.63 13.27
C VAL A 2 -18.63 17.40 13.70
N GLU A 3 -19.13 16.22 13.37
CA GLU A 3 -18.47 14.96 13.69
C GLU A 3 -17.19 14.84 12.85
N LYS A 4 -16.04 14.60 13.51
CA LYS A 4 -14.75 14.47 12.82
C LYS A 4 -14.77 13.23 11.94
N SER A 5 -14.19 13.34 10.74
CA SER A 5 -14.06 12.18 9.86
C SER A 5 -13.16 11.12 10.49
N LEU A 6 -13.28 9.87 10.02
CA LEU A 6 -12.39 8.79 10.46
C LEU A 6 -10.92 9.13 10.20
N ARG A 7 -10.64 9.85 9.10
CA ARG A 7 -9.30 10.28 8.74
C ARG A 7 -8.74 11.28 9.75
N ASP A 8 -9.52 12.31 10.09
CA ASP A 8 -9.09 13.35 11.05
C ASP A 8 -8.82 12.74 12.43
N ARG A 9 -9.68 11.80 12.85
CA ARG A 9 -9.50 11.07 14.12
C ARG A 9 -8.26 10.17 14.11
N ALA A 10 -7.98 9.50 12.99
CA ALA A 10 -6.78 8.69 12.84
C ALA A 10 -5.53 9.56 12.92
N GLU A 11 -5.52 10.70 12.23
CA GLU A 11 -4.44 11.69 12.24
C GLU A 11 -4.11 12.15 13.65
N GLU A 12 -5.12 12.63 14.39
CA GLU A 12 -4.96 13.09 15.77
C GLU A 12 -4.41 11.99 16.69
N THR A 13 -4.85 10.75 16.48
CA THR A 13 -4.38 9.60 17.26
C THR A 13 -2.91 9.29 16.99
N PHE A 14 -2.49 9.32 15.72
CA PHE A 14 -1.08 9.13 15.35
C PHE A 14 -0.21 10.25 15.91
N GLU A 15 -0.61 11.51 15.77
CA GLU A 15 0.15 12.65 16.32
C GLU A 15 0.34 12.56 17.83
N LEU A 16 -0.73 12.21 18.56
CA LEU A 16 -0.66 12.01 20.01
C LEU A 16 0.29 10.86 20.36
N ALA A 17 0.20 9.73 19.67
CA ALA A 17 1.04 8.56 19.94
C ALA A 17 2.53 8.83 19.64
N ILE A 18 2.84 9.59 18.58
CA ILE A 18 4.20 10.02 18.25
C ILE A 18 4.76 10.91 19.37
N LYS A 19 3.97 11.90 19.85
CA LYS A 19 4.37 12.78 20.96
C LYS A 19 4.64 12.00 22.24
N LEU A 20 3.76 11.07 22.61
CA LEU A 20 3.89 10.28 23.84
C LEU A 20 5.08 9.31 23.83
N THR A 21 5.58 8.94 22.65
CA THR A 21 6.66 7.96 22.50
C THR A 21 8.03 8.57 22.21
N ALA A 22 8.13 9.89 21.99
CA ALA A 22 9.36 10.56 21.54
C ALA A 22 10.52 10.49 22.56
N ASP A 23 10.24 10.64 23.86
CA ASP A 23 11.26 10.82 24.90
C ASP A 23 11.58 9.53 25.67
N SER A 24 11.00 8.40 25.25
CA SER A 24 11.09 7.12 25.96
C SER A 24 11.98 6.14 25.20
N SER A 25 13.22 5.95 25.66
CA SER A 25 14.19 5.04 25.02
C SER A 25 13.71 3.59 24.96
N ASN A 26 12.95 3.14 25.96
CA ASN A 26 12.28 1.84 25.98
C ASN A 26 11.16 1.68 24.94
N LEU A 27 10.67 2.79 24.36
CA LEU A 27 9.62 2.82 23.35
C LEU A 27 10.13 3.15 21.95
N ALA A 28 11.45 3.28 21.75
CA ALA A 28 12.03 3.71 20.47
C ALA A 28 11.55 2.86 19.27
N GLY A 29 11.46 1.54 19.42
CA GLY A 29 10.96 0.65 18.36
C GLY A 29 9.47 0.87 18.04
N LEU A 30 8.66 1.15 19.06
CA LEU A 30 7.25 1.48 18.88
C LEU A 30 7.10 2.85 18.22
N HIS A 31 7.87 3.86 18.66
CA HIS A 31 7.89 5.20 18.08
C HIS A 31 8.16 5.14 16.57
N GLN A 32 9.23 4.43 16.17
CA GLN A 32 9.56 4.22 14.77
C GLN A 32 8.42 3.52 14.01
N LYS A 33 7.78 2.52 14.61
CA LYS A 33 6.68 1.80 13.95
C LYS A 33 5.45 2.68 13.74
N ILE A 34 5.11 3.51 14.72
CA ILE A 34 3.99 4.46 14.64
C ILE A 34 4.27 5.49 13.53
N GLN A 35 5.47 6.07 13.47
CA GLN A 35 5.87 6.99 12.39
C GLN A 35 5.77 6.33 11.01
N GLN A 36 6.22 5.08 10.86
CA GLN A 36 6.10 4.34 9.59
C GLN A 36 4.63 4.13 9.19
N CYS A 37 3.76 3.77 10.14
CA CYS A 37 2.34 3.59 9.87
C CYS A 37 1.64 4.90 9.53
N HIS A 38 1.98 5.99 10.23
CA HIS A 38 1.48 7.34 9.96
C HIS A 38 1.87 7.79 8.55
N GLN A 39 3.15 7.65 8.17
CA GLN A 39 3.61 7.95 6.81
C GLN A 39 2.85 7.13 5.75
N ARG A 40 2.63 5.83 6.00
CA ARG A 40 1.88 4.96 5.07
C ARG A 40 0.42 5.37 4.89
N LEU A 41 -0.19 6.07 5.85
CA LEU A 41 -1.56 6.59 5.73
C LEU A 41 -1.67 7.67 4.66
N HIS A 42 -0.57 8.39 4.38
CA HIS A 42 -0.49 9.41 3.34
C HIS A 42 -0.07 8.87 1.98
N GLU A 43 0.31 7.58 1.89
CA GLU A 43 0.62 6.93 0.63
C GLU A 43 -0.64 6.45 -0.10
N PRO A 44 -0.59 6.26 -1.44
CA PRO A 44 -1.71 5.68 -2.18
C PRO A 44 -2.16 4.33 -1.60
N MET A 45 -3.47 4.10 -1.61
CA MET A 45 -4.06 2.84 -1.17
C MET A 45 -3.46 1.67 -1.96
N ARG A 46 -3.01 0.64 -1.24
CA ARG A 46 -2.46 -0.58 -1.84
C ARG A 46 -3.57 -1.63 -1.91
N VAL A 47 -3.85 -2.12 -3.10
CA VAL A 47 -4.86 -3.16 -3.35
C VAL A 47 -4.15 -4.45 -3.79
N ALA A 48 -4.41 -5.55 -3.08
CA ALA A 48 -3.86 -6.85 -3.43
C ALA A 48 -4.88 -7.65 -4.27
N VAL A 49 -4.47 -8.07 -5.46
CA VAL A 49 -5.26 -8.96 -6.33
C VAL A 49 -4.77 -10.39 -6.13
N VAL A 50 -5.58 -11.22 -5.48
CA VAL A 50 -5.22 -12.60 -5.08
C VAL A 50 -6.15 -13.60 -5.75
N GLY A 51 -5.63 -14.79 -6.08
CA GLY A 51 -6.42 -15.85 -6.71
C GLY A 51 -5.54 -16.99 -7.22
N LYS A 52 -6.16 -18.14 -7.50
CA LYS A 52 -5.47 -19.35 -7.97
C LYS A 52 -4.70 -19.11 -9.28
N ILE A 53 -3.71 -19.95 -9.55
CA ILE A 53 -2.98 -19.94 -10.83
C ILE A 53 -4.00 -20.11 -11.98
N LYS A 54 -3.79 -19.40 -13.10
CA LYS A 54 -4.71 -19.37 -14.27
C LYS A 54 -6.14 -18.85 -14.00
N ALA A 55 -6.41 -18.22 -12.85
CA ALA A 55 -7.73 -17.61 -12.54
C ALA A 55 -8.02 -16.27 -13.26
N GLY A 56 -7.29 -15.92 -14.33
CA GLY A 56 -7.52 -14.69 -15.08
C GLY A 56 -7.06 -13.38 -14.41
N LYS A 57 -6.25 -13.43 -13.34
CA LYS A 57 -5.75 -12.22 -12.64
C LYS A 57 -5.02 -11.24 -13.55
N SER A 58 -4.13 -11.73 -14.42
CA SER A 58 -3.41 -10.89 -15.39
C SER A 58 -4.35 -10.29 -16.44
N SER A 59 -5.38 -11.04 -16.85
CA SER A 59 -6.44 -10.54 -17.75
C SER A 59 -7.25 -9.42 -17.09
N LEU A 60 -7.62 -9.58 -15.81
CA LEU A 60 -8.27 -8.54 -15.03
C LEU A 60 -7.38 -7.30 -14.90
N MET A 61 -6.09 -7.49 -14.61
CA MET A 61 -5.15 -6.37 -14.50
C MET A 61 -5.01 -5.61 -15.82
N ASN A 62 -4.88 -6.30 -16.95
CA ASN A 62 -4.81 -5.65 -18.27
C ASN A 62 -6.09 -4.89 -18.60
N ALA A 63 -7.26 -5.44 -18.25
CA ALA A 63 -8.53 -4.73 -18.40
C ALA A 63 -8.60 -3.47 -17.52
N LEU A 64 -8.12 -3.53 -16.27
CA LEU A 64 -8.06 -2.38 -15.37
C LEU A 64 -7.08 -1.31 -15.81
N LEU A 65 -5.93 -1.71 -16.38
CA LEU A 65 -4.91 -0.78 -16.87
C LEU A 65 -5.24 -0.19 -18.25
N GLY A 66 -6.22 -0.76 -18.97
CA GLY A 66 -6.59 -0.33 -20.33
C GLY A 66 -5.56 -0.67 -21.39
N GLU A 67 -4.47 -1.34 -21.01
CA GLU A 67 -3.31 -1.67 -21.85
C GLU A 67 -2.82 -3.10 -21.52
N SER A 68 -2.23 -3.79 -22.50
CA SER A 68 -1.62 -5.12 -22.32
C SER A 68 -0.25 -5.04 -21.62
N VAL A 69 -0.21 -4.48 -20.41
CA VAL A 69 1.03 -4.23 -19.66
C VAL A 69 1.52 -5.47 -18.91
N VAL A 70 0.61 -6.36 -18.50
CA VAL A 70 0.96 -7.62 -17.83
C VAL A 70 1.08 -8.72 -18.88
N ALA A 71 2.27 -9.30 -19.02
CA ALA A 71 2.50 -10.43 -19.90
C ALA A 71 1.48 -11.55 -19.60
N THR A 72 0.57 -11.82 -20.53
CA THR A 72 -0.39 -12.93 -20.46
C THR A 72 0.22 -14.23 -20.97
N GLY A 73 1.53 -14.39 -20.81
CA GLY A 73 2.25 -15.61 -21.18
C GLY A 73 1.73 -16.77 -20.35
N ALA A 74 1.24 -17.81 -21.02
CA ALA A 74 0.76 -19.05 -20.43
C ALA A 74 1.90 -19.91 -19.82
N GLU A 75 3.07 -19.32 -19.57
CA GLU A 75 4.21 -20.04 -19.03
C GLU A 75 4.24 -19.89 -17.52
N GLU A 76 3.81 -20.98 -16.89
CA GLU A 76 4.16 -21.36 -15.54
C GLU A 76 5.65 -21.12 -15.32
N LEU A 77 6.04 -20.12 -14.51
CA LEU A 77 7.33 -20.07 -13.81
C LEU A 77 7.33 -18.84 -12.88
N THR A 78 7.58 -19.09 -11.58
CA THR A 78 7.73 -18.14 -10.46
C THR A 78 6.49 -17.35 -9.99
N PHE A 79 6.12 -17.56 -8.72
CA PHE A 79 5.21 -16.69 -7.97
C PHE A 79 5.88 -15.32 -7.73
N ASN A 80 6.00 -14.48 -8.76
CA ASN A 80 6.51 -13.12 -8.61
C ASN A 80 5.38 -12.20 -8.16
N VAL A 81 5.57 -11.53 -7.02
CA VAL A 81 4.65 -10.49 -6.55
C VAL A 81 4.92 -9.23 -7.36
N ASN A 82 4.03 -8.90 -8.29
CA ASN A 82 4.14 -7.72 -9.13
C ASN A 82 3.48 -6.52 -8.44
N TRP A 83 4.19 -5.39 -8.38
CA TRP A 83 3.67 -4.12 -7.89
C TRP A 83 3.41 -3.18 -9.06
N PHE A 84 2.17 -2.69 -9.16
CA PHE A 84 1.81 -1.66 -10.12
C PHE A 84 1.61 -0.34 -9.37
N LYS A 85 2.26 0.71 -9.86
CA LYS A 85 2.10 2.08 -9.36
C LYS A 85 2.01 3.01 -10.57
N TYR A 86 1.13 4.00 -10.47
CA TYR A 86 1.06 5.05 -11.48
C TYR A 86 2.40 5.82 -11.57
N GLY A 87 2.81 6.12 -12.80
CA GLY A 87 3.94 6.99 -13.14
C GLY A 87 3.69 7.63 -14.50
N GLU A 88 4.28 8.81 -14.74
CA GLU A 88 4.08 9.55 -16.00
C GLU A 88 4.65 8.83 -17.23
N THR A 89 5.70 8.03 -17.03
CA THR A 89 6.34 7.21 -18.05
C THR A 89 6.51 5.77 -17.56
N PRO A 90 6.30 4.74 -18.40
CA PRO A 90 6.53 3.35 -18.03
C PRO A 90 8.00 3.10 -17.64
N SER A 91 8.21 2.50 -16.47
CA SER A 91 9.55 2.13 -15.97
C SER A 91 9.49 0.86 -15.14
N LEU A 92 10.54 0.03 -15.22
CA LEU A 92 10.77 -1.07 -14.29
C LEU A 92 11.70 -0.56 -13.18
N VAL A 93 11.27 -0.69 -11.93
CA VAL A 93 12.03 -0.29 -10.72
C VAL A 93 12.14 -1.50 -9.80
#